data_AF-A0A0D0GQJ0-F1
#
_entry.id   AF-A0A0D0GQJ0-F1
#
_cell.length_a   1.000
_cell.length_b   1.000
_cell.length_c   1.000
_cell.angle_alpha   90.00
_cell.angle_beta   90.00
_cell.angle_gamma   90.00
#
_symmetry.space_group_name_H-M   'P 1'
#
loop_
_entity.id
_entity.type
_entity.pdbx_description
1 polymer ?
#
loop_
_entity_poly.entity_id
_entity_poly.type
_entity_poly.pdbx_seq_one_letter_code
_entity_poly.pdbx_strand_id
1 'polypeptide(L)' 'MNHLQIKNPKAFSEKKVSLNQAITILKQNGIQTDKDQAKVILDFLYVIAKTYNLTSNDKTGATCDHNRILNK' A
#
# COMPACT_ATOMS: atom_id res chain seq x y z
N MET A 1 -32.42 5.69 -21.33
CA MET A 1 -31.91 6.33 -20.10
C MET A 1 -30.93 5.35 -19.48
N ASN A 2 -29.64 5.68 -19.49
CA ASN A 2 -28.59 4.75 -19.05
C ASN A 2 -28.40 4.87 -17.54
N HIS A 3 -28.67 3.77 -16.83
CA HIS A 3 -28.32 3.62 -15.43
C HIS A 3 -26.78 3.52 -15.36
N LEU A 4 -26.11 4.59 -14.96
CA LEU A 4 -24.68 4.56 -14.68
C LEU A 4 -24.52 3.83 -13.35
N GLN A 5 -24.19 2.53 -13.41
CA GLN A 5 -23.68 1.78 -12.26
C GLN A 5 -22.36 2.43 -11.86
N ILE A 6 -22.40 3.32 -10.86
CA ILE A 6 -21.21 3.87 -10.24
C ILE A 6 -20.50 2.68 -9.60
N LYS A 7 -19.46 2.18 -10.26
CA LYS A 7 -18.54 1.17 -9.73
C LYS A 7 -18.17 1.61 -8.32
N ASN A 8 -18.61 0.84 -7.32
CA ASN A 8 -18.19 1.02 -5.94
C ASN A 8 -16.67 1.25 -5.93
N PRO A 9 -16.17 2.35 -5.33
CA PRO A 9 -14.74 2.57 -5.24
C PRO A 9 -14.18 1.33 -4.56
N LYS A 10 -13.33 0.60 -5.31
CA LYS A 10 -12.71 -0.67 -4.97
C LYS A 10 -12.53 -0.71 -3.46
N ALA A 11 -13.43 -1.42 -2.77
CA ALA A 11 -13.38 -1.51 -1.32
C ALA A 11 -11.95 -1.91 -0.98
N PHE A 12 -11.38 -1.35 0.09
CA PHE A 12 -10.03 -1.64 0.55
C PHE A 12 -9.89 -3.10 1.07
N SER A 13 -10.38 -4.07 0.31
CA SER A 13 -10.38 -5.50 0.57
C SER A 13 -9.00 -6.15 0.38
N GLU A 14 -7.97 -5.38 0.00
CA GLU A 14 -6.57 -5.81 0.02
C GLU A 14 -5.88 -5.58 1.39
N LYS A 15 -6.55 -4.90 2.34
CA LYS A 15 -5.97 -4.68 3.68
C LYS A 15 -5.98 -5.99 4.46
N LYS A 16 -4.79 -6.58 4.62
CA LYS A 16 -4.52 -7.77 5.45
C LYS A 16 -4.82 -7.57 6.95
N VAL A 17 -4.96 -6.32 7.40
CA VAL A 17 -5.24 -5.96 8.79
C VAL A 17 -6.57 -5.21 8.86
N SER A 18 -7.50 -5.72 9.65
CA SER A 18 -8.78 -5.04 9.93
C SER A 18 -8.59 -3.85 10.88
N LEU A 19 -9.54 -2.91 10.86
CA LEU A 19 -9.50 -1.74 11.75
C LEU A 19 -9.45 -2.13 13.25
N ASN A 20 -10.21 -3.16 13.65
CA ASN A 20 -10.20 -3.63 15.03
C ASN A 20 -8.84 -4.21 15.43
N GLN A 21 -8.20 -4.98 14.54
CA GLN A 21 -6.84 -5.48 14.77
C GLN A 21 -5.83 -4.33 14.89
N ALA A 22 -5.95 -3.30 14.05
CA ALA A 22 -5.10 -2.12 14.13
C ALA A 22 -5.25 -1.41 15.49
N ILE A 23 -6.47 -1.22 15.98
CA ILE A 23 -6.74 -0.65 17.31
C ILE A 23 -6.10 -1.49 18.41
N THR A 24 -6.26 -2.83 18.35
CA THR A 24 -5.65 -3.74 19.34
C THR A 24 -4.13 -3.63 19.34
N ILE A 25 -3.50 -3.64 18.16
CA ILE A 25 -2.04 -3.55 18.04
C ILE A 25 -1.54 -2.19 18.56
N LEU A 26 -2.18 -1.09 18.18
CA LEU A 26 -1.82 0.25 18.65
C LEU A 26 -1.92 0.34 20.18
N LYS A 27 -3.01 -0.18 20.77
CA LYS A 27 -3.20 -0.22 22.22
C LYS A 27 -2.14 -1.05 22.94
N GLN A 28 -1.78 -2.21 22.39
CA GLN A 28 -0.72 -3.07 22.94
C GLN A 28 0.65 -2.37 22.98
N ASN A 29 0.86 -1.40 22.08
CA ASN A 29 2.07 -0.58 22.03
C ASN A 29 1.93 0.75 22.81
N GLY A 30 0.90 0.88 23.67
CA GLY A 30 0.67 2.08 24.48
C GLY A 30 0.07 3.26 23.72
N ILE A 31 -0.34 3.07 22.46
CA ILE A 31 -0.96 4.12 21.63
C ILE A 31 -2.48 3.99 21.75
N GLN A 32 -3.08 4.81 22.60
CA GLN A 32 -4.53 4.91 22.69
C GLN A 32 -5.08 5.67 21.47
N THR A 33 -6.00 5.03 20.75
CA THR A 33 -6.64 5.60 19.56
C THR A 33 -8.12 5.23 19.53
N ASP A 34 -8.93 6.15 19.02
CA ASP A 34 -10.30 5.84 18.61
C ASP A 34 -10.34 5.23 17.19
N LYS A 35 -11.55 4.90 16.71
CA LYS A 35 -11.73 4.29 15.39
C LYS A 35 -11.28 5.18 14.24
N ASP A 36 -11.52 6.49 14.31
CA ASP A 36 -11.21 7.41 13.24
C ASP A 36 -9.70 7.66 13.17
N GLN A 37 -9.06 7.83 14.33
CA GLN A 37 -7.61 7.92 14.47
C GLN A 37 -6.92 6.64 13.96
N ALA A 38 -7.38 5.46 14.41
CA ALA A 38 -6.81 4.19 13.97
C ALA A 38 -6.96 3.96 12.47
N LYS A 39 -8.06 4.43 11.86
CA LYS A 39 -8.27 4.36 10.42
C LYS A 39 -7.24 5.22 9.68
N VAL A 40 -7.01 6.46 10.11
CA VAL A 40 -6.02 7.36 9.49
C VAL A 40 -4.61 6.77 9.58
N ILE A 41 -4.23 6.25 10.75
CA ILE A 41 -2.93 5.61 10.96
C ILE A 41 -2.77 4.39 10.05
N LEU A 42 -3.78 3.52 10.02
CA LEU A 42 -3.75 2.32 9.18
C LEU A 42 -3.63 2.67 7.70
N ASP A 43 -4.38 3.67 7.23
CA ASP A 43 -4.33 4.15 5.86
C ASP A 43 -2.95 4.69 5.50
N PHE A 44 -2.35 5.49 6.39
CA PHE A 44 -1.01 6.03 6.24
C PHE A 44 0.06 4.92 6.15
N LEU A 45 0.01 3.93 7.04
CA LEU A 45 0.93 2.80 7.04
C LEU A 45 0.82 1.97 5.76
N TYR A 46 -0.38 1.79 5.22
CA TYR A 46 -0.57 1.12 3.93
C TYR A 46 0.01 1.90 2.75
N VAL A 47 -0.11 3.24 2.75
CA VAL A 47 0.52 4.09 1.73
C VAL A 47 2.05 3.91 1.79
N ILE A 48 2.63 4.00 2.97
CA ILE A 48 4.07 3.78 3.17
C ILE A 48 4.48 2.39 2.68
N ALA A 49 3.81 1.35 3.16
CA ALA A 49 4.13 -0.03 2.80
C ALA A 49 4.05 -0.24 1.28
N LYS A 50 3.04 0.33 0.62
CA LYS A 50 2.91 0.24 -0.85
C LYS A 50 4.07 0.94 -1.56
N THR A 51 4.46 2.13 -1.11
CA THR A 51 5.60 2.86 -1.67
C THR A 51 6.91 2.07 -1.54
N TYR A 52 7.19 1.48 -0.37
CA TYR A 52 8.39 0.64 -0.17
C TYR A 52 8.36 -0.70 -0.93
N ASN A 53 7.18 -1.30 -1.11
CA ASN A 53 7.05 -2.51 -1.92
C ASN A 53 7.25 -2.23 -3.42
N LEU A 54 6.96 -1.02 -3.89
CA LEU A 54 7.27 -0.60 -5.26
C LEU A 54 8.78 -0.48 -5.46
N THR A 55 9.52 0.07 -4.49
CA THR A 55 10.99 0.21 -4.57
C THR A 55 11.76 -1.10 -4.40
N SER A 56 11.11 -2.18 -3.94
CA SER A 56 11.75 -3.49 -3.73
C SER A 56 11.34 -4.54 -4.77
N ASN A 57 10.38 -4.22 -5.65
CA ASN A 57 10.05 -5.02 -6.83
C ASN A 57 10.68 -4.51 -8.13
N ASP A 58 11.62 -3.57 -8.03
CA ASP A 58 12.69 -3.43 -9.02
C ASP A 58 13.65 -4.63 -8.86
N LYS A 59 13.12 -5.83 -9.09
CA LYS A 59 13.91 -6.86 -9.75
C LYS A 59 14.20 -6.26 -11.12
N THR A 60 15.42 -5.77 -11.27
CA THR A 60 16.17 -5.87 -12.51
C THR A 60 15.99 -7.28 -13.07
N GLY A 61 14.94 -7.45 -13.87
CA GLY A 61 14.86 -8.36 -15.00
C GLY A 61 15.43 -7.70 -16.26
N ALA A 62 16.31 -6.72 -16.12
CA ALA A 62 17.25 -6.32 -17.16
C ALA A 62 18.61 -6.85 -16.73
N THR A 63 19.09 -7.86 -17.46
CA THR A 63 20.43 -8.38 -17.33
C THR A 63 21.44 -7.25 -17.55
N CYS A 64 22.51 -7.24 -16.74
CA CYS A 64 23.66 -6.38 -16.95
C CYS A 64 24.51 -6.94 -18.10
N ASP A 65 24.00 -6.91 -19.34
CA ASP A 65 24.78 -7.34 -20.50
C ASP A 65 25.07 -6.16 -21.43
N HIS A 66 26.35 -5.76 -21.40
CA HIS A 66 27.10 -5.02 -22.42
C HIS A 66 26.75 -3.54 -22.69
N ASN A 67 27.59 -2.65 -22.15
CA ASN A 67 27.86 -1.35 -22.80
C ASN A 67 28.68 -1.57 -24.07
N ARG A 68 28.01 -1.82 -25.20
CA ARG A 68 28.62 -1.71 -26.53
C ARG A 68 28.74 -0.22 -26.89
N ILE A 69 29.91 0.37 -26.63
CA ILE A 69 30.27 1.65 -27.23
C ILE A 69 30.43 1.42 -28.74
N LEU A 70 29.44 1.81 -29.54
CA LEU A 70 29.60 1.97 -30.98
C LEU A 70 29.80 3.45 -31.28
N ASN A 71 31.06 3.87 -31.35
CA ASN A 71 31.41 5.09 -32.06
C ASN A 71 31.55 4.73 -33.55
N LYS A 72 30.85 5.50 -34.38
CA LYS A 72 30.92 5.49 -35.85
C LYS A 72 32.21 6.11 -36.35
#